data_AF-A0A438KN38-F1
#
_entry.id   AF-A0A438KN38-F1
#
_cell.length_a   1.000
_cell.length_b   1.000
_cell.length_c   1.000
_cell.angle_alpha   90.00
_cell.angle_beta   90.00
_cell.angle_gamma   90.00
#
_symmetry.space_group_name_H-M   'P 1'
#
loop_
_entity.id
_entity.type
_entity.pdbx_description
1 polymer ?
#
loop_
_entity_poly.entity_id
_entity_poly.type
_entity_poly.pdbx_seq_one_letter_code
_entity_poly.pdbx_strand_id
1 'polypeptide(L)'
;MSFGIKTNHSFLILNWVKLARLEAVAWILRTRAVFGFRFQTAYLCVAYLDRFLSRRAIDSDKTWAIRLLSVACLSLAAKMEECRAPALSEFAVEEYNFESKVIQRMELLVLNTLEWRMGSITPFAFIHYFITKFCNQSPPPNVVSRTVQLTMAIMREINLMDHRPSVIAAAAVLVALDQRLTRNELESKMNAISPCGSLQPEDVFSCYSVVQGLDKEKCALSLNPSTTQLRPAVDVHENSSVTSAASTKEKGLPFMIVIQIMEYPMRSDLASKNPGCDLLSLAALPFDGVLVMLSMFLKRLKAMRSEGGWGWGMGRVAAAAATIV
;
A
#
# COMPACT_ATOMS: atom_id res chain seq x y z
N MET A 1 -31.84 -20.56 -31.46
CA MET A 1 -31.04 -19.32 -31.33
C MET A 1 -31.24 -18.76 -29.92
N SER A 2 -30.29 -19.00 -29.02
CA SER A 2 -30.32 -18.51 -27.64
C SER A 2 -29.22 -17.46 -27.48
N PHE A 3 -29.55 -16.21 -27.78
CA PHE A 3 -28.67 -15.06 -27.59
C PHE A 3 -29.20 -14.20 -26.43
N GLY A 4 -28.32 -13.91 -25.46
CA GLY A 4 -28.35 -12.65 -24.71
C GLY A 4 -29.06 -12.59 -23.35
N ILE A 5 -28.51 -13.22 -22.30
CA ILE A 5 -28.74 -12.78 -20.89
C ILE A 5 -27.45 -12.75 -20.03
N LYS A 6 -26.31 -13.32 -20.49
CA LYS A 6 -25.07 -13.35 -19.69
C LYS A 6 -24.31 -12.02 -19.57
N THR A 7 -24.67 -10.99 -20.34
CA THR A 7 -23.92 -9.72 -20.41
C THR A 7 -24.32 -8.66 -19.38
N ASN A 8 -25.48 -8.77 -18.71
CA ASN A 8 -25.92 -7.77 -17.72
C ASN A 8 -25.40 -8.05 -16.30
N HIS A 9 -25.39 -9.29 -15.83
CA HIS A 9 -24.97 -9.61 -14.46
C HIS A 9 -23.48 -9.36 -14.22
N SER A 10 -22.62 -9.74 -15.17
CA SER A 10 -21.17 -9.50 -15.09
C SER A 10 -20.83 -8.01 -15.14
N PHE A 11 -21.56 -7.21 -15.93
CA PHE A 11 -21.42 -5.77 -15.98
C PHE A 11 -21.85 -5.09 -14.67
N LEU A 12 -22.99 -5.49 -14.10
CA LEU A 12 -23.50 -4.95 -12.83
C LEU A 12 -22.58 -5.31 -11.65
N ILE A 13 -22.07 -6.55 -11.59
CA ILE A 13 -21.12 -6.99 -10.57
C ILE A 13 -19.80 -6.22 -10.69
N LEU A 14 -19.27 -6.07 -11.91
CA LEU A 14 -18.04 -5.31 -12.14
C LEU A 14 -18.20 -3.84 -11.74
N ASN A 15 -19.36 -3.24 -12.00
CA ASN A 15 -19.63 -1.85 -11.63
C ASN A 15 -19.78 -1.68 -10.11
N TRP A 16 -20.44 -2.62 -9.43
CA TRP A 16 -20.57 -2.60 -7.98
C TRP A 16 -19.21 -2.72 -7.27
N VAL A 17 -18.37 -3.68 -7.68
CA VAL A 17 -17.03 -3.85 -7.07
C VAL A 17 -16.19 -2.58 -7.24
N LYS A 18 -16.26 -1.94 -8.42
CA LYS A 18 -15.57 -0.67 -8.67
C LYS A 18 -16.06 0.44 -7.75
N LEU A 19 -17.38 0.60 -7.60
CA LEU A 19 -17.96 1.63 -6.73
C LEU A 19 -17.59 1.39 -5.26
N ALA A 20 -17.76 0.15 -4.78
CA ALA A 20 -17.46 -0.19 -3.39
C ALA A 20 -15.96 -0.07 -3.08
N ARG A 21 -15.08 -0.39 -4.04
CA ARG A 21 -13.65 -0.12 -3.95
C ARG A 21 -13.37 1.38 -3.84
N LEU A 22 -14.01 2.21 -4.67
CA LEU A 22 -13.82 3.66 -4.65
C LEU A 22 -14.23 4.26 -3.30
N GLU A 23 -15.36 3.82 -2.74
CA GLU A 23 -15.81 4.20 -1.40
C GLU A 23 -14.82 3.75 -0.31
N ALA A 24 -14.31 2.52 -0.41
CA ALA A 24 -13.28 1.99 0.48
C ALA A 24 -12.00 2.84 0.44
N VAL A 25 -11.51 3.19 -0.76
CA VAL A 25 -10.33 4.05 -0.92
C VAL A 25 -10.57 5.44 -0.32
N ALA A 26 -11.75 6.03 -0.54
CA ALA A 26 -12.11 7.31 0.07
C ALA A 26 -12.11 7.25 1.60
N TRP A 27 -12.68 6.18 2.17
CA TRP A 27 -12.64 5.93 3.61
C TRP A 27 -11.20 5.75 4.12
N ILE A 28 -10.39 4.90 3.47
CA ILE A 28 -8.97 4.67 3.83
C ILE A 28 -8.19 5.99 3.89
N LEU A 29 -8.39 6.88 2.92
CA LEU A 29 -7.67 8.16 2.87
C LEU A 29 -8.13 9.14 3.96
N ARG A 30 -9.43 9.19 4.27
CA ARG A 30 -9.95 9.95 5.41
C ARG A 30 -9.38 9.41 6.73
N THR A 31 -9.46 8.11 6.95
CA THR A 31 -8.98 7.46 8.18
C THR A 31 -7.46 7.58 8.34
N ARG A 32 -6.68 7.48 7.26
CA ARG A 32 -5.24 7.80 7.26
C ARG A 32 -4.97 9.23 7.72
N ALA A 33 -5.81 10.19 7.33
CA ALA A 33 -5.63 11.58 7.77
C ALA A 33 -5.89 11.71 9.28
N VAL A 34 -6.96 11.09 9.78
CA VAL A 34 -7.33 11.07 11.20
C VAL A 34 -6.22 10.46 12.07
N PHE A 35 -5.66 9.32 11.67
CA PHE A 35 -4.58 8.68 12.43
C PHE A 35 -3.18 9.27 12.17
N GLY A 36 -3.04 10.19 11.21
CA GLY A 36 -1.73 10.73 10.84
C GLY A 36 -0.79 9.72 10.16
N PHE A 37 -1.29 8.58 9.67
CA PHE A 37 -0.48 7.55 9.00
C PHE A 37 0.23 8.08 7.75
N ARG A 38 1.31 7.42 7.34
CA ARG A 38 2.01 7.74 6.09
C ARG A 38 1.16 7.39 4.87
N PHE A 39 1.39 8.08 3.76
CA PHE A 39 0.74 7.75 2.48
C PHE A 39 1.07 6.33 2.00
N GLN A 40 2.27 5.84 2.34
CA GLN A 40 2.69 4.47 2.08
C GLN A 40 1.75 3.44 2.74
N THR A 41 1.29 3.70 3.96
CA THR A 41 0.35 2.86 4.70
C THR A 41 -1.01 2.79 4.02
N ALA A 42 -1.53 3.93 3.56
CA ALA A 42 -2.79 3.95 2.80
C ALA A 42 -2.67 3.20 1.47
N TYR A 43 -1.56 3.38 0.74
CA TYR A 43 -1.31 2.66 -0.50
C TYR A 43 -1.22 1.14 -0.28
N LEU A 44 -0.47 0.72 0.75
CA LEU A 44 -0.32 -0.68 1.12
C LEU A 44 -1.66 -1.31 1.51
N CYS A 45 -2.51 -0.58 2.23
CA CYS A 45 -3.87 -1.00 2.54
C CYS A 45 -4.70 -1.26 1.27
N VAL A 46 -4.68 -0.34 0.30
CA VAL A 46 -5.39 -0.52 -0.98
C VAL A 46 -4.81 -1.68 -1.79
N ALA A 47 -3.49 -1.88 -1.76
CA ALA A 47 -2.87 -3.04 -2.39
C ALA A 47 -3.34 -4.36 -1.77
N TYR A 48 -3.51 -4.42 -0.45
CA TYR A 48 -4.10 -5.59 0.22
C TYR A 48 -5.56 -5.80 -0.15
N LEU A 49 -6.35 -4.72 -0.20
CA LEU A 49 -7.75 -4.73 -0.61
C LEU A 49 -7.89 -5.29 -2.03
N ASP A 50 -7.17 -4.74 -2.99
CA ASP A 50 -7.23 -5.14 -4.40
C ASP A 50 -6.79 -6.59 -4.59
N ARG A 51 -5.71 -7.01 -3.92
CA ARG A 51 -5.26 -8.41 -3.92
C ARG A 51 -6.30 -9.35 -3.33
N PHE A 52 -6.96 -8.96 -2.24
CA PHE A 52 -8.00 -9.77 -1.62
C PHE A 52 -9.20 -9.93 -2.55
N LEU A 53 -9.71 -8.83 -3.11
CA LEU A 53 -10.85 -8.82 -4.03
C LEU A 53 -10.55 -9.57 -5.34
N SER A 54 -9.29 -9.64 -5.77
CA SER A 54 -8.89 -10.46 -6.92
C SER A 54 -8.98 -11.98 -6.67
N ARG A 55 -8.92 -12.40 -5.39
CA ARG A 55 -8.91 -13.82 -4.99
C ARG A 55 -10.23 -14.29 -4.40
N ARG A 56 -11.05 -13.37 -3.86
CA ARG A 56 -12.32 -13.67 -3.23
C ARG A 56 -13.41 -12.74 -3.72
N ALA A 57 -14.53 -13.32 -4.12
CA ALA A 57 -15.76 -12.57 -4.36
C ALA A 57 -16.43 -12.20 -3.04
N ILE A 58 -17.00 -11.01 -2.99
CA ILE A 58 -17.90 -10.55 -1.93
C ILE A 58 -19.24 -10.28 -2.59
N ASP A 59 -20.32 -10.77 -1.97
CA ASP A 59 -21.66 -10.59 -2.50
C ASP A 59 -22.07 -9.11 -2.43
N SER A 60 -22.79 -8.62 -3.44
CA SER A 60 -23.10 -7.20 -3.59
C SER A 60 -24.03 -6.63 -2.51
N ASP A 61 -24.77 -7.49 -1.83
CA ASP A 61 -25.63 -7.20 -0.69
C ASP A 61 -24.84 -6.97 0.62
N LYS A 62 -23.54 -7.26 0.64
CA LYS A 62 -22.67 -7.20 1.83
C LYS A 62 -21.68 -6.05 1.76
N THR A 63 -22.15 -4.83 1.54
CA THR A 63 -21.31 -3.61 1.56
C THR A 63 -20.54 -3.45 2.87
N TRP A 64 -21.15 -3.83 4.00
CA TRP A 64 -20.49 -3.88 5.32
C TRP A 64 -19.23 -4.75 5.33
N ALA A 65 -19.18 -5.81 4.51
CA ALA A 65 -18.03 -6.72 4.45
C ALA A 65 -16.84 -6.07 3.74
N ILE A 66 -17.06 -5.22 2.73
CA ILE A 66 -16.00 -4.42 2.11
C ILE A 66 -15.46 -3.39 3.10
N ARG A 67 -16.33 -2.77 3.91
CA ARG A 67 -15.88 -1.85 4.94
C ARG A 67 -15.06 -2.56 6.03
N LEU A 68 -15.52 -3.73 6.50
CA LEU A 68 -14.76 -4.57 7.45
C LEU A 68 -13.42 -5.02 6.86
N LEU A 69 -13.39 -5.41 5.58
CA LEU A 69 -12.17 -5.74 4.85
C LEU A 69 -11.21 -4.54 4.82
N SER A 70 -11.73 -3.34 4.54
CA SER A 70 -10.94 -2.11 4.50
C SER A 70 -10.32 -1.78 5.86
N VAL A 71 -11.08 -1.94 6.94
CA VAL A 71 -10.58 -1.78 8.32
C VAL A 71 -9.46 -2.78 8.63
N ALA A 72 -9.66 -4.05 8.30
CA ALA A 72 -8.67 -5.10 8.51
C ALA A 72 -7.39 -4.87 7.68
N CYS A 73 -7.53 -4.51 6.40
CA CYS A 73 -6.41 -4.16 5.53
C CYS A 73 -5.63 -2.95 6.07
N LEU A 74 -6.31 -1.92 6.58
CA LEU A 74 -5.65 -0.74 7.13
C LEU A 74 -4.93 -1.04 8.42
N SER A 75 -5.52 -1.84 9.31
CA SER A 75 -4.85 -2.29 10.54
C SER A 75 -3.59 -3.11 10.23
N LEU A 76 -3.67 -4.04 9.28
CA LEU A 76 -2.52 -4.81 8.81
C LEU A 76 -1.45 -3.91 8.17
N ALA A 77 -1.84 -2.96 7.33
CA ALA A 77 -0.90 -2.02 6.72
C ALA A 77 -0.20 -1.16 7.79
N ALA A 78 -0.94 -0.67 8.79
CA ALA A 78 -0.38 0.08 9.90
C ALA A 78 0.63 -0.75 10.72
N LYS A 79 0.34 -2.04 10.95
CA LYS A 79 1.29 -2.96 11.62
C LYS A 79 2.56 -3.24 10.82
N MET A 80 2.49 -3.12 9.49
CA MET A 80 3.62 -3.35 8.59
C MET A 80 4.48 -2.11 8.39
N GLU A 81 3.87 -0.93 8.37
CA GLU A 81 4.53 0.31 7.96
C GLU A 81 4.71 1.31 9.10
N GLU A 82 3.80 1.39 10.08
CA GLU A 82 3.90 2.40 11.15
C GLU A 82 4.68 1.89 12.35
N CYS A 83 5.37 2.80 13.04
CA CYS A 83 6.10 2.48 14.27
C CYS A 83 5.17 1.94 15.36
N ARG A 84 3.94 2.47 15.43
CA ARG A 84 2.91 2.06 16.38
C ARG A 84 1.56 1.96 15.70
N ALA A 85 1.05 0.74 15.59
CA ALA A 85 -0.32 0.51 15.13
C ALA A 85 -1.34 0.82 16.25
N PRO A 86 -2.45 1.51 15.96
CA PRO A 86 -3.54 1.70 16.90
C PRO A 86 -4.20 0.38 17.31
N ALA A 87 -4.87 0.39 18.46
CA ALA A 87 -5.70 -0.74 18.87
C ALA A 87 -6.88 -0.92 17.91
N LEU A 88 -7.35 -2.17 17.76
CA LEU A 88 -8.47 -2.47 16.86
C LEU A 88 -9.77 -1.75 17.24
N SER A 89 -9.94 -1.41 18.52
CA SER A 89 -11.08 -0.62 19.01
C SER A 89 -11.07 0.84 18.56
N GLU A 90 -9.91 1.36 18.12
CA GLU A 90 -9.77 2.75 17.67
C GLU A 90 -10.20 2.92 16.21
N PHE A 91 -10.30 1.84 15.43
CA PHE A 91 -10.76 1.86 14.04
C PHE A 91 -12.28 2.02 13.94
N ALA A 92 -12.80 3.12 14.51
CA ALA A 92 -14.20 3.47 14.42
C ALA A 92 -14.59 3.76 12.96
N VAL A 93 -15.76 3.27 12.56
CA VAL A 93 -16.37 3.55 11.26
C VAL A 93 -17.69 4.25 11.51
N GLU A 94 -17.91 5.40 10.85
CA GLU A 94 -19.11 6.23 11.01
C GLU A 94 -20.42 5.43 10.89
N GLU A 95 -20.47 4.45 9.98
CA GLU A 95 -21.67 3.67 9.62
C GLU A 95 -21.74 2.30 10.30
N TYR A 96 -20.64 1.79 10.87
CA TYR A 96 -20.55 0.42 11.38
C TYR A 96 -19.74 0.34 12.67
N ASN A 97 -20.26 -0.38 13.66
CA ASN A 97 -19.53 -0.65 14.89
C ASN A 97 -19.03 -2.10 14.90
N PHE A 98 -17.78 -2.30 14.44
CA PHE A 98 -17.17 -3.63 14.42
C PHE A 98 -16.42 -3.93 15.72
N GLU A 99 -16.78 -5.04 16.38
CA GLU A 99 -16.00 -5.54 17.51
C GLU A 99 -14.57 -5.89 17.09
N SER A 100 -13.58 -5.63 17.96
CA SER A 100 -12.18 -5.97 17.70
C SER A 100 -11.96 -7.45 17.35
N LYS A 101 -12.77 -8.37 17.91
CA LYS A 101 -12.72 -9.80 17.58
C LYS A 101 -13.12 -10.08 16.13
N VAL A 102 -14.11 -9.34 15.60
CA VAL A 102 -14.56 -9.45 14.20
C VAL A 102 -13.48 -8.92 13.28
N ILE A 103 -12.88 -7.76 13.61
CA ILE A 103 -11.76 -7.20 12.87
C ILE A 103 -10.59 -8.19 12.85
N GLN A 104 -10.22 -8.76 13.99
CA GLN A 104 -9.12 -9.74 14.08
C GLN A 104 -9.36 -10.99 13.23
N ARG A 105 -10.60 -11.51 13.19
CA ARG A 105 -10.95 -12.64 12.31
C ARG A 105 -10.78 -12.25 10.85
N MET A 106 -11.15 -11.02 10.49
CA MET A 106 -10.97 -10.51 9.14
C MET A 106 -9.49 -10.32 8.80
N GLU A 107 -8.66 -9.82 9.73
CA GLU A 107 -7.21 -9.74 9.54
C GLU A 107 -6.60 -11.12 9.21
N LEU A 108 -6.99 -12.15 9.96
CA LEU A 108 -6.54 -13.52 9.70
C LEU A 108 -7.02 -14.03 8.34
N LEU A 109 -8.23 -13.69 7.92
CA LEU A 109 -8.74 -14.05 6.60
C LEU A 109 -7.95 -13.36 5.49
N VAL A 110 -7.60 -12.09 5.66
CA VAL A 110 -6.74 -11.34 4.73
C VAL A 110 -5.35 -11.96 4.66
N LEU A 111 -4.70 -12.17 5.81
CA LEU A 111 -3.38 -12.80 5.88
C LEU A 111 -3.34 -14.17 5.18
N ASN A 112 -4.32 -15.03 5.46
CA ASN A 112 -4.40 -16.34 4.81
C ASN A 112 -4.67 -16.21 3.31
N THR A 113 -5.53 -15.29 2.90
CA THR A 113 -5.86 -15.07 1.48
C THR A 113 -4.67 -14.51 0.72
N LEU A 114 -3.81 -13.72 1.35
CA LEU A 114 -2.57 -13.17 0.78
C LEU A 114 -1.35 -14.08 1.01
N GLU A 115 -1.55 -15.28 1.56
CA GLU A 115 -0.48 -16.25 1.89
C GLU A 115 0.62 -15.63 2.76
N TRP A 116 0.24 -14.71 3.66
CA TRP A 116 1.16 -13.97 4.53
C TRP A 116 2.21 -13.12 3.79
N ARG A 117 2.07 -12.95 2.47
CA ARG A 117 2.95 -12.12 1.64
C ARG A 117 2.55 -10.64 1.75
N MET A 118 2.84 -10.06 2.90
CA MET A 118 2.49 -8.68 3.25
C MET A 118 3.52 -7.67 2.75
N GLY A 119 4.80 -8.05 2.66
CA GLY A 119 5.84 -7.22 2.07
C GLY A 119 5.54 -6.91 0.60
N SER A 120 5.06 -5.70 0.32
CA SER A 120 4.76 -5.24 -1.04
C SER A 120 5.62 -4.01 -1.33
N ILE A 121 6.32 -4.03 -2.45
CA ILE A 121 7.07 -2.85 -2.91
C ILE A 121 6.05 -1.78 -3.32
N THR A 122 6.25 -0.54 -2.87
CA THR A 122 5.34 0.57 -3.14
C THR A 122 5.97 1.56 -4.12
N PRO A 123 5.18 2.39 -4.83
CA PRO A 123 5.70 3.42 -5.73
C PRO A 123 6.67 4.38 -5.04
N PHE A 124 6.48 4.63 -3.74
CA PHE A 124 7.30 5.51 -2.90
C PHE A 124 8.79 5.12 -2.91
N ALA A 125 9.09 3.83 -2.99
CA ALA A 125 10.47 3.33 -3.04
C ALA A 125 11.23 3.79 -4.32
N PHE A 126 10.50 4.11 -5.40
CA PHE A 126 11.08 4.48 -6.69
C PHE A 126 11.10 6.00 -6.96
N ILE A 127 10.39 6.80 -6.15
CA ILE A 127 10.20 8.24 -6.42
C ILE A 127 11.54 8.96 -6.57
N HIS A 128 12.44 8.84 -5.59
CA HIS A 128 13.73 9.51 -5.63
C HIS A 128 14.60 9.04 -6.80
N TYR A 129 14.61 7.73 -7.06
CA TYR A 129 15.33 7.16 -8.19
C TYR A 129 14.86 7.79 -9.52
N PHE A 130 13.56 7.83 -9.77
CA PHE A 130 13.03 8.38 -11.02
C PHE A 130 13.19 9.89 -11.12
N ILE A 131 13.09 10.64 -10.01
CA ILE A 131 13.37 12.09 -10.03
C ILE A 131 14.81 12.33 -10.50
N THR A 132 15.79 11.62 -9.95
CA THR A 132 17.20 11.75 -10.34
C THR A 132 17.44 11.33 -11.79
N LYS A 133 16.67 10.39 -12.32
CA LYS A 133 16.83 9.91 -13.70
C LYS A 133 16.12 10.75 -14.75
N PHE A 134 14.95 11.29 -14.45
CA PHE A 134 14.16 12.07 -15.40
C PHE A 134 14.45 13.57 -15.38
N CYS A 135 15.05 14.06 -14.28
CA CYS A 135 15.42 15.46 -14.11
C CYS A 135 16.92 15.64 -14.37
N ASN A 136 17.26 16.34 -15.46
CA ASN A 136 18.64 16.67 -15.81
C ASN A 136 19.17 17.90 -15.02
N GLN A 137 18.28 18.60 -14.32
CA GLN A 137 18.57 19.82 -13.57
C GLN A 137 18.20 19.64 -12.08
N SER A 138 18.32 20.70 -11.28
CA SER A 138 17.79 20.67 -9.91
C SER A 138 16.27 20.42 -9.96
N PRO A 139 15.76 19.37 -9.30
CA PRO A 139 14.34 19.11 -9.27
C PRO A 139 13.58 20.24 -8.56
N PRO A 140 12.33 20.53 -8.96
CA PRO A 140 11.47 21.45 -8.23
C PRO A 140 11.33 21.03 -6.77
N PRO A 141 11.32 21.96 -5.79
CA PRO A 141 11.34 21.63 -4.37
C PRO A 141 10.12 20.82 -3.91
N ASN A 142 9.00 20.91 -4.62
CA ASN A 142 7.75 20.22 -4.31
C ASN A 142 7.54 18.93 -5.12
N VAL A 143 8.49 18.50 -5.97
CA VAL A 143 8.28 17.36 -6.90
C VAL A 143 7.93 16.07 -6.16
N VAL A 144 8.53 15.81 -5.00
CA VAL A 144 8.25 14.61 -4.19
C VAL A 144 6.82 14.66 -3.67
N SER A 145 6.41 15.75 -3.03
CA SER A 145 5.05 15.93 -2.52
C SER A 145 4.01 15.84 -3.64
N ARG A 146 4.30 16.46 -4.79
CA ARG A 146 3.44 16.37 -5.98
C ARG A 146 3.32 14.93 -6.48
N THR A 147 4.44 14.21 -6.59
CA THR A 147 4.45 12.80 -7.01
C THR A 147 3.62 11.93 -6.06
N VAL A 148 3.75 12.15 -4.76
CA VAL A 148 2.95 11.46 -3.73
C VAL A 148 1.47 11.73 -3.94
N GLN A 149 1.06 12.99 -4.13
CA GLN A 149 -0.35 13.34 -4.37
C GLN A 149 -0.90 12.70 -5.64
N LEU A 150 -0.13 12.69 -6.73
CA LEU A 150 -0.51 12.05 -7.99
C LEU A 150 -0.62 10.52 -7.84
N THR A 151 0.28 9.92 -7.07
CA THR A 151 0.21 8.49 -6.71
C THR A 151 -1.06 8.15 -5.93
N MET A 152 -1.47 9.03 -5.00
CA MET A 152 -2.73 8.84 -4.27
C MET A 152 -3.97 9.07 -5.15
N ALA A 153 -3.88 9.98 -6.13
CA ALA A 153 -4.95 10.24 -7.07
C ALA A 153 -5.17 9.05 -8.01
N ILE A 154 -4.12 8.55 -8.66
CA ILE A 154 -4.25 7.43 -9.60
C ILE A 154 -4.74 6.16 -8.91
N MET A 155 -4.33 5.91 -7.65
CA MET A 155 -4.78 4.76 -6.86
C MET A 155 -6.32 4.68 -6.73
N ARG A 156 -7.03 5.80 -6.79
CA ARG A 156 -8.50 5.84 -6.77
C ARG A 156 -9.10 5.29 -8.07
N GLU A 157 -8.47 5.56 -9.20
CA GLU A 157 -8.97 5.25 -10.54
C GLU A 157 -8.58 3.87 -11.05
N ILE A 158 -7.36 3.43 -10.75
CA ILE A 158 -6.83 2.17 -11.26
C ILE A 158 -6.92 1.05 -10.22
N ASN A 159 -7.03 -0.18 -10.69
CA ASN A 159 -6.75 -1.36 -9.87
C ASN A 159 -5.22 -1.51 -9.77
N LEU A 160 -4.69 -1.53 -8.54
CA LEU A 160 -3.26 -1.59 -8.32
C LEU A 160 -2.63 -2.92 -8.80
N MET A 161 -3.43 -3.96 -9.00
CA MET A 161 -2.96 -5.25 -9.50
C MET A 161 -2.61 -5.25 -10.99
N ASP A 162 -3.17 -4.30 -11.75
CA ASP A 162 -2.98 -4.23 -13.20
C ASP A 162 -1.68 -3.50 -13.58
N HIS A 163 -1.05 -2.82 -12.60
CA HIS A 163 0.10 -1.96 -12.83
C HIS A 163 1.21 -2.22 -11.82
N ARG A 164 2.46 -2.27 -12.31
CA ARG A 164 3.62 -2.39 -11.42
C ARG A 164 3.82 -1.09 -10.62
N PRO A 165 4.22 -1.18 -9.34
CA PRO A 165 4.52 0.00 -8.52
C PRO A 165 5.55 0.95 -9.16
N SER A 166 6.55 0.40 -9.87
CA SER A 166 7.54 1.17 -10.61
C SER A 166 6.94 1.96 -11.79
N VAL A 167 5.97 1.38 -12.49
CA VAL A 167 5.25 2.03 -13.60
C VAL A 167 4.45 3.23 -13.07
N ILE A 168 3.71 3.02 -11.98
CA ILE A 168 2.93 4.08 -11.32
C ILE A 168 3.86 5.21 -10.85
N ALA A 169 4.99 4.86 -10.22
CA ALA A 169 5.97 5.84 -9.76
C ALA A 169 6.57 6.64 -10.93
N ALA A 170 7.00 5.97 -12.00
CA ALA A 170 7.57 6.63 -13.18
C ALA A 170 6.56 7.61 -13.80
N ALA A 171 5.33 7.16 -14.02
CA ALA A 171 4.26 7.98 -14.56
C ALA A 171 3.96 9.21 -13.68
N ALA A 172 3.83 9.01 -12.36
CA ALA A 172 3.57 10.10 -11.43
C ALA A 172 4.72 11.12 -11.36
N VAL A 173 5.98 10.65 -11.38
CA VAL A 173 7.15 11.54 -11.42
C VAL A 173 7.20 12.31 -12.73
N LEU A 174 6.95 11.66 -13.87
CA LEU A 174 6.93 12.32 -15.17
C LEU A 174 5.89 13.44 -15.22
N VAL A 175 4.65 13.19 -14.76
CA VAL A 175 3.62 14.26 -14.67
C VAL A 175 4.01 15.34 -13.66
N ALA A 176 4.66 14.97 -12.55
CA ALA A 176 5.11 15.94 -11.54
C ALA A 176 6.23 16.85 -12.06
N LEU A 177 7.09 16.35 -12.96
CA LEU A 177 8.17 17.11 -13.59
C LEU A 177 7.68 17.91 -14.80
N ASP A 178 6.87 17.29 -15.66
CA ASP A 178 6.35 17.90 -16.88
C ASP A 178 4.99 17.30 -17.29
N GLN A 179 3.97 18.13 -17.20
CA GLN A 179 2.59 17.79 -17.52
C GLN A 179 2.29 17.70 -19.02
N ARG A 180 3.20 18.12 -19.91
CA ARG A 180 2.91 18.29 -21.34
C ARG A 180 3.74 17.37 -22.25
N LEU A 181 4.36 16.34 -21.68
CA LEU A 181 5.15 15.40 -22.46
C LEU A 181 4.29 14.70 -23.51
N THR A 182 4.77 14.73 -24.74
CA THR A 182 4.29 13.86 -25.82
C THR A 182 4.75 12.42 -25.58
N ARG A 183 4.12 11.46 -26.27
CA ARG A 183 4.53 10.06 -26.21
C ARG A 183 6.01 9.87 -26.55
N ASN A 184 6.47 10.52 -27.62
CA ASN A 184 7.85 10.40 -28.11
C ASN A 184 8.88 10.95 -27.09
N GLU A 185 8.56 12.05 -26.41
CA GLU A 185 9.43 12.63 -25.38
C GLU A 185 9.50 11.75 -24.13
N LEU A 186 8.37 11.16 -23.74
CA LEU A 186 8.31 10.20 -22.63
C LEU A 186 9.12 8.94 -22.94
N GLU A 187 8.95 8.35 -24.12
CA GLU A 187 9.72 7.20 -24.58
C GLU A 187 11.22 7.51 -24.60
N SER A 188 11.61 8.67 -25.12
CA SER A 188 13.01 9.13 -25.11
C SER A 188 13.58 9.23 -23.69
N LYS A 189 12.82 9.84 -22.76
CA LYS A 189 13.22 9.91 -21.34
C LYS A 189 13.35 8.54 -20.69
N MET A 190 12.49 7.59 -21.04
CA MET A 190 12.55 6.23 -20.51
C MET A 190 13.72 5.43 -21.08
N ASN A 191 13.98 5.56 -22.38
CA ASN A 191 15.11 4.91 -23.06
C ASN A 191 16.47 5.43 -22.56
N ALA A 192 16.52 6.66 -22.03
CA ALA A 192 17.72 7.22 -21.41
C ALA A 192 18.05 6.59 -20.03
N ILE A 193 17.11 5.85 -19.41
CA ILE A 193 17.38 5.13 -18.18
C ILE A 193 17.96 3.76 -18.54
N SER A 194 19.07 3.37 -17.89
CA SER A 194 19.59 1.99 -17.96
C SER A 194 18.45 1.00 -17.69
N PRO A 195 18.30 -0.09 -18.46
CA PRO A 195 17.15 -1.00 -18.37
C PRO A 195 17.04 -1.62 -16.97
N CYS A 196 16.36 -0.92 -16.07
CA CYS A 196 16.08 -1.37 -14.72
C CYS A 196 14.84 -2.27 -14.80
N GLY A 197 15.08 -3.53 -15.17
CA GLY A 197 14.04 -4.51 -15.39
C GLY A 197 13.13 -4.20 -16.59
N SER A 198 12.08 -5.00 -16.76
CA SER A 198 11.18 -4.98 -17.91
C SER A 198 10.21 -3.77 -17.94
N LEU A 199 10.61 -2.58 -17.49
CA LEU A 199 9.76 -1.38 -17.49
C LEU A 199 9.47 -0.95 -18.94
N GLN A 200 8.30 -1.28 -19.46
CA GLN A 200 7.94 -0.96 -20.84
C GLN A 200 7.44 0.49 -20.93
N PRO A 201 7.88 1.28 -21.93
CA PRO A 201 7.38 2.64 -22.17
C PRO A 201 5.87 2.74 -22.28
N GLU A 202 5.23 1.72 -22.83
CA GLU A 202 3.81 1.61 -23.12
C GLU A 202 2.99 1.54 -21.83
N ASP A 203 3.45 0.73 -20.86
CA ASP A 203 2.84 0.62 -19.54
C ASP A 203 2.88 1.99 -18.83
N VAL A 204 4.03 2.67 -18.91
CA VAL A 204 4.23 3.97 -18.27
C VAL A 204 3.41 5.05 -18.96
N PHE A 205 3.33 5.06 -20.29
CA PHE A 205 2.52 6.01 -21.04
C PHE A 205 1.02 5.84 -20.75
N SER A 206 0.55 4.60 -20.61
CA SER A 206 -0.83 4.30 -20.20
C SER A 206 -1.14 4.92 -18.83
N CYS A 207 -0.31 4.66 -17.81
CA CYS A 207 -0.47 5.28 -16.50
C CYS A 207 -0.33 6.81 -16.57
N TYR A 208 0.66 7.32 -17.30
CA TYR A 208 0.91 8.75 -17.46
C TYR A 208 -0.31 9.49 -17.98
N SER A 209 -0.99 8.92 -18.98
CA SER A 209 -2.20 9.52 -19.58
C SER A 209 -3.33 9.66 -18.55
N VAL A 210 -3.52 8.65 -17.70
CA VAL A 210 -4.51 8.69 -16.60
C VAL A 210 -4.12 9.75 -15.57
N VAL A 211 -2.87 9.73 -15.09
CA VAL A 211 -2.38 10.72 -14.10
C VAL A 211 -2.50 12.14 -14.63
N GLN A 212 -2.15 12.37 -15.89
CA GLN A 212 -2.23 13.68 -16.53
C GLN A 212 -3.68 14.18 -16.62
N GLY A 213 -4.64 13.29 -16.92
CA GLY A 213 -6.07 13.62 -16.91
C GLY A 213 -6.54 14.10 -15.54
N LEU A 214 -6.22 13.33 -14.48
CA LEU A 214 -6.59 13.67 -13.10
C LEU A 214 -5.99 14.98 -12.62
N ASP A 215 -4.75 15.27 -13.02
CA ASP A 215 -4.07 16.50 -12.65
C ASP A 215 -4.72 17.73 -13.32
N LYS A 216 -5.13 17.60 -14.59
CA LYS A 216 -5.85 18.67 -15.31
C LYS A 216 -7.21 18.97 -14.67
N GLU A 217 -7.97 17.95 -14.29
CA GLU A 217 -9.28 18.12 -13.61
C GLU A 217 -9.14 18.82 -12.26
N LYS A 218 -8.14 18.41 -11.46
CA LYS A 218 -7.85 19.05 -10.17
C LYS A 218 -7.44 20.51 -10.34
N CYS A 219 -6.62 20.82 -11.35
CA CYS A 219 -6.25 22.20 -11.66
C CYS A 219 -7.46 23.03 -12.12
N ALA A 220 -8.36 22.48 -12.94
CA ALA A 220 -9.58 23.16 -13.39
C ALA A 220 -10.53 23.50 -12.22
N LEU A 221 -10.70 22.59 -11.27
CA LEU A 221 -11.48 22.82 -10.05
C LEU A 221 -10.86 23.91 -9.15
N SER A 222 -9.53 24.05 -9.14
CA SER A 222 -8.84 25.10 -8.37
C SER A 222 -8.97 26.51 -8.99
N LEU A 223 -9.31 26.62 -10.28
CA LEU A 223 -9.44 27.88 -11.01
C LEU A 223 -10.87 28.45 -10.98
N ASN A 224 -11.86 27.66 -10.56
CA ASN A 224 -13.27 28.07 -10.49
C ASN A 224 -13.85 27.88 -9.07
N PRO A 225 -13.64 28.82 -8.14
CA PRO A 225 -14.31 28.80 -6.84
C PRO A 225 -15.72 29.40 -6.95
N SER A 226 -16.68 28.68 -7.54
CA SER A 226 -18.10 29.06 -7.46
C SER A 226 -19.09 27.89 -7.56
N THR A 227 -19.81 27.70 -6.44
CA THR A 227 -21.19 27.21 -6.27
C THR A 227 -21.48 25.72 -6.42
N THR A 228 -21.62 25.02 -5.28
CA THR A 228 -22.85 24.28 -4.91
C THR A 228 -22.90 24.14 -3.39
N GLN A 229 -23.85 24.82 -2.76
CA GLN A 229 -24.22 24.70 -1.35
C GLN A 229 -25.50 23.86 -1.26
N LEU A 230 -25.46 22.78 -0.48
CA LEU A 230 -26.52 22.43 0.45
C LEU A 230 -25.88 21.75 1.69
N ARG A 231 -26.04 22.44 2.82
CA ARG A 231 -25.51 22.27 4.19
C ARG A 231 -26.41 21.30 5.03
N PRO A 232 -26.18 21.03 6.35
CA PRO A 232 -25.41 21.77 7.38
C PRO A 232 -24.33 20.96 8.11
N ALA A 233 -23.12 21.49 8.35
CA ALA A 233 -22.73 22.46 9.39
C ALA A 233 -22.67 21.89 10.81
N VAL A 234 -21.46 21.49 11.24
CA VAL A 234 -20.96 21.68 12.61
C VAL A 234 -19.59 22.33 12.48
N ASP A 235 -19.51 23.61 12.83
CA ASP A 235 -18.28 24.40 12.86
C ASP A 235 -17.42 23.98 14.05
N VAL A 236 -16.14 23.67 13.82
CA VAL A 236 -15.08 23.88 14.82
C VAL A 236 -13.91 24.59 14.14
N HIS A 237 -13.54 25.67 14.77
CA HIS A 237 -12.65 26.75 14.35
C HIS A 237 -11.17 26.30 14.39
N GLU A 238 -10.48 26.29 13.23
CA GLU A 238 -9.01 26.19 13.19
C GLU A 238 -8.41 27.61 13.20
N ASN A 239 -7.77 27.97 14.32
CA ASN A 239 -6.80 29.06 14.35
C ASN A 239 -5.41 28.50 14.05
N SER A 240 -4.84 29.00 12.96
CA SER A 240 -3.43 28.85 12.62
C SER A 240 -2.55 29.59 13.64
N SER A 241 -1.63 28.87 14.28
CA SER A 241 -0.44 29.49 14.85
C SER A 241 0.81 28.76 14.37
N VAL A 242 1.60 29.53 13.64
CA VAL A 242 2.97 29.22 13.23
C VAL A 242 3.81 29.02 14.49
N THR A 243 4.44 27.86 14.62
CA THR A 243 5.69 27.72 15.40
C THR A 243 6.68 26.87 14.63
N SER A 244 7.82 27.49 14.31
CA SER A 244 9.04 26.84 13.85
C SER A 244 9.54 25.85 14.91
N ALA A 245 9.70 24.58 14.54
CA ALA A 245 10.38 23.60 15.37
C ALA A 245 11.51 22.92 14.58
N ALA A 246 12.65 22.87 15.25
CA ALA A 246 13.96 22.48 14.77
C ALA A 246 14.01 21.10 14.10
N SER A 247 14.82 21.05 13.04
CA SER A 247 15.33 19.85 12.39
C SER A 247 15.83 18.81 13.40
N THR A 248 15.11 17.69 13.52
CA THR A 248 15.68 16.46 14.07
C THR A 248 15.89 15.50 12.91
N LYS A 249 17.16 15.24 12.58
CA LYS A 249 17.58 14.24 11.58
C LYS A 249 17.23 12.85 12.10
N GLU A 250 16.05 12.34 11.79
CA GLU A 250 15.80 10.91 11.88
C GLU A 250 16.49 10.21 10.70
N LYS A 251 17.65 9.62 10.99
CA LYS A 251 18.32 8.68 10.10
C LYS A 251 17.53 7.37 10.11
N GLY A 252 16.49 7.28 9.30
CA GLY A 252 15.87 5.98 8.97
C GLY A 252 16.84 5.14 8.14
N LEU A 253 17.26 3.99 8.66
CA LEU A 253 18.02 3.00 7.90
C LEU A 253 17.19 2.50 6.70
N PRO A 254 17.82 2.14 5.57
CA PRO A 254 17.11 1.80 4.35
C PRO A 254 16.42 0.44 4.45
N PHE A 255 15.23 0.38 3.83
CA PHE A 255 14.30 -0.73 3.58
C PHE A 255 14.92 -2.07 3.11
N MET A 256 16.23 -2.14 2.87
CA MET A 256 16.94 -3.27 2.27
C MET A 256 17.17 -4.44 3.24
N ILE A 257 17.19 -4.21 4.56
CA ILE A 257 17.47 -5.27 5.54
C ILE A 257 16.25 -6.15 5.84
N VAL A 258 15.02 -5.60 5.74
CA VAL A 258 13.79 -6.36 6.06
C VAL A 258 13.39 -7.32 4.92
N ILE A 259 13.67 -6.96 3.67
CA ILE A 259 13.42 -7.84 2.52
C ILE A 259 14.37 -9.05 2.54
N GLN A 260 15.64 -8.86 2.91
CA GLN A 260 16.64 -9.93 2.93
C GLN A 260 16.26 -11.09 3.87
N ILE A 261 15.49 -10.84 4.94
CA ILE A 261 15.07 -11.87 5.90
C ILE A 261 13.87 -12.69 5.38
N MET A 262 13.01 -12.12 4.54
CA MET A 262 11.82 -12.81 4.00
C MET A 262 12.01 -13.39 2.58
N GLU A 263 13.07 -13.00 1.85
CA GLU A 263 13.37 -13.50 0.49
C GLU A 263 14.44 -14.59 0.41
N TYR A 264 14.93 -15.16 1.51
CA TYR A 264 15.85 -16.31 1.42
C TYR A 264 15.10 -17.58 0.94
N PRO A 265 15.36 -18.07 -0.28
CA PRO A 265 14.76 -19.31 -0.75
C PRO A 265 15.53 -20.47 -0.10
N MET A 266 14.78 -21.47 0.35
CA MET A 266 15.31 -22.79 0.67
C MET A 266 16.03 -23.36 -0.57
N ARG A 267 17.36 -23.30 -0.62
CA ARG A 267 18.19 -24.12 -1.51
C ARG A 267 19.42 -24.62 -0.76
N SER A 268 19.63 -25.92 -0.87
CA SER A 268 20.58 -26.76 -0.17
C SER A 268 22.03 -26.58 -0.68
N ASP A 269 22.95 -26.98 0.20
CA ASP A 269 24.34 -27.41 -0.06
C ASP A 269 25.44 -26.34 -0.23
N LEU A 270 26.20 -26.11 0.85
CA LEU A 270 27.59 -26.60 1.04
C LEU A 270 28.32 -25.84 2.17
N ALA A 271 28.68 -26.62 3.19
CA ALA A 271 29.87 -26.59 4.05
C ALA A 271 30.78 -25.33 4.17
N SER A 272 31.19 -25.11 5.43
CA SER A 272 32.56 -24.76 5.86
C SER A 272 33.03 -23.30 5.68
N LYS A 273 32.88 -22.48 6.74
CA LYS A 273 33.97 -21.98 7.62
C LYS A 273 33.51 -20.74 8.41
N ASN A 274 33.71 -20.79 9.72
CA ASN A 274 33.60 -19.68 10.68
C ASN A 274 35.00 -19.04 10.86
N PRO A 275 35.20 -17.96 11.65
CA PRO A 275 34.33 -16.84 12.04
C PRO A 275 35.03 -15.46 11.84
N GLY A 276 34.30 -14.36 12.06
CA GLY A 276 34.92 -13.09 12.49
C GLY A 276 34.35 -11.83 11.85
N CYS A 277 33.38 -11.21 12.52
CA CYS A 277 33.36 -9.77 12.81
C CYS A 277 32.08 -9.41 13.60
N ASP A 278 32.31 -9.12 14.88
CA ASP A 278 31.72 -8.04 15.67
C ASP A 278 30.20 -8.01 15.85
N LEU A 279 29.79 -8.87 16.79
CA LEU A 279 28.46 -8.96 17.37
C LEU A 279 28.28 -7.97 18.54
N LEU A 280 28.53 -6.67 18.36
CA LEU A 280 28.27 -5.66 19.42
C LEU A 280 27.84 -4.30 18.84
N SER A 281 26.64 -4.24 18.24
CA SER A 281 25.84 -2.99 18.15
C SER A 281 24.39 -3.26 17.71
N LEU A 282 23.71 -4.21 18.37
CA LEU A 282 22.31 -4.56 18.05
C LEU A 282 21.33 -4.28 19.20
N ALA A 283 21.60 -3.24 19.99
CA ALA A 283 20.75 -2.84 21.12
C ALA A 283 20.26 -1.40 20.94
N ALA A 284 19.38 -1.17 19.97
CA ALA A 284 18.40 -0.07 19.94
C ALA A 284 17.65 -0.04 18.59
N LEU A 285 16.60 -0.84 18.43
CA LEU A 285 15.62 -0.65 17.35
C LEU A 285 14.21 -0.89 17.91
N PRO A 286 13.20 -0.06 17.56
CA PRO A 286 11.83 -0.27 18.00
C PRO A 286 11.23 -1.44 17.21
N PHE A 287 11.22 -2.63 17.82
CA PHE A 287 10.87 -3.91 17.21
C PHE A 287 9.37 -4.27 17.28
N ASP A 288 8.47 -3.30 17.44
CA ASP A 288 7.07 -3.63 17.74
C ASP A 288 6.32 -4.26 16.55
N GLY A 289 6.55 -3.83 15.30
CA GLY A 289 5.88 -4.40 14.12
C GLY A 289 6.27 -5.86 13.83
N VAL A 290 7.55 -6.19 13.97
CA VAL A 290 8.07 -7.56 13.80
C VAL A 290 7.59 -8.46 14.93
N LEU A 291 7.56 -7.97 16.17
CA LEU A 291 7.01 -8.70 17.31
C LEU A 291 5.51 -8.94 17.15
N VAL A 292 4.74 -8.01 16.57
CA VAL A 292 3.31 -8.23 16.29
C VAL A 292 3.14 -9.33 15.25
N MET A 293 3.88 -9.31 14.14
CA MET A 293 3.84 -10.38 13.13
C MET A 293 4.32 -11.72 13.70
N LEU A 294 5.39 -11.73 14.48
CA LEU A 294 5.88 -12.93 15.16
C LEU A 294 4.84 -13.43 16.16
N SER A 295 4.17 -12.56 16.91
CA SER A 295 3.11 -12.94 17.85
C SER A 295 1.87 -13.50 17.13
N MET A 296 1.49 -12.95 15.98
CA MET A 296 0.37 -13.43 15.16
C MET A 296 0.73 -14.77 14.50
N PHE A 297 1.96 -14.92 14.02
CA PHE A 297 2.49 -16.17 13.47
C PHE A 297 2.62 -17.25 14.55
N LEU A 298 3.13 -16.92 15.74
CA LEU A 298 3.21 -17.83 16.89
C LEU A 298 1.82 -18.22 17.41
N LYS A 299 0.84 -17.29 17.43
CA LYS A 299 -0.56 -17.62 17.74
C LYS A 299 -1.14 -18.58 16.71
N ARG A 300 -0.82 -18.43 15.42
CA ARG A 300 -1.22 -19.37 14.36
C ARG A 300 -0.54 -20.74 14.53
N LEU A 301 0.75 -20.80 14.85
CA LEU A 301 1.45 -22.05 15.14
C LEU A 301 0.86 -22.75 16.37
N LYS A 302 0.49 -22.01 17.42
CA LYS A 302 -0.20 -22.55 18.60
C LYS A 302 -1.60 -23.07 18.26
N ALA A 303 -2.38 -22.37 17.43
CA ALA A 303 -3.69 -22.81 16.98
C ALA A 303 -3.61 -24.07 16.09
N MET A 304 -2.64 -24.13 15.17
CA MET A 304 -2.43 -25.34 14.35
C MET A 304 -1.90 -26.52 15.18
N ARG A 305 -1.17 -26.26 16.26
CA ARG A 305 -0.77 -27.29 17.23
C ARG A 305 -1.96 -27.90 17.97
N SER A 306 -3.05 -27.15 18.21
CA SER A 306 -4.28 -27.70 18.81
C SER A 306 -5.16 -28.46 17.81
N GLU A 307 -4.97 -28.29 16.51
CA GLU A 307 -5.77 -28.93 15.45
C GLU A 307 -5.15 -30.24 14.90
N GLY A 308 -4.04 -30.73 15.48
CA GLY A 308 -3.57 -32.12 15.31
C GLY A 308 -2.90 -32.49 13.98
N GLY A 309 -2.73 -31.57 13.03
CA GLY A 309 -2.15 -31.86 11.70
C GLY A 309 -0.63 -31.63 11.62
N TRP A 310 0.19 -32.63 11.97
CA TRP A 310 1.63 -32.59 11.65
C TRP A 310 1.95 -33.49 10.44
N GLY A 311 2.08 -32.88 9.26
CA GLY A 311 2.83 -33.45 8.15
C GLY A 311 4.33 -33.25 8.38
N TRP A 312 5.14 -34.28 8.13
CA TRP A 312 6.57 -34.39 8.47
C TRP A 312 7.50 -33.29 7.90
N GLY A 313 7.00 -32.37 7.07
CA GLY A 313 7.74 -31.22 6.54
C GLY A 313 7.77 -29.98 7.44
N MET A 314 6.80 -29.79 8.35
CA MET A 314 6.62 -28.52 9.10
C MET A 314 7.37 -28.45 10.44
N GLY A 315 7.88 -29.57 10.95
CA GLY A 315 8.70 -29.63 12.17
C GLY A 315 9.98 -28.77 12.09
N ARG A 316 10.57 -28.66 10.89
CA ARG A 316 11.80 -27.89 10.66
C ARG A 316 11.56 -26.38 10.63
N VAL A 317 10.36 -25.93 10.23
CA VAL A 317 9.98 -24.50 10.20
C VAL A 317 9.70 -24.00 11.62
N ALA A 318 9.07 -24.81 12.46
CA ALA A 318 8.87 -24.50 13.89
C ALA A 318 10.20 -24.47 14.66
N ALA A 319 11.15 -25.35 14.34
CA ALA A 319 12.49 -25.33 14.92
C ALA A 319 13.28 -24.08 14.51
N ALA A 320 13.24 -23.69 13.23
CA ALA A 320 13.91 -22.48 12.75
C ALA A 320 13.35 -21.18 13.36
N ALA A 321 12.03 -21.10 13.58
CA ALA A 321 11.40 -19.96 14.26
C ALA A 321 11.74 -19.88 15.76
N ALA A 322 12.04 -21.01 16.42
CA ALA A 322 12.45 -21.06 17.82
C ALA A 322 13.94 -20.69 18.02
N THR A 323 14.77 -20.75 16.98
CA THR A 323 16.18 -20.33 17.01
C THR A 323 16.36 -18.81 16.79
N ILE A 324 15.30 -18.10 16.40
CA ILE A 324 15.31 -16.64 16.16
C ILE A 324 14.88 -15.84 17.42
N VAL A 325 14.45 -16.51 18.50
CA VAL A 325 14.24 -15.93 19.85
C VAL A 325 15.49 -16.15 20.69
#